data_AF-E3NLW4-F1
#
_entry.id   AF-E3NLW4-F1
#
_cell.length_a   1.000
_cell.length_b   1.000
_cell.length_c   1.000
_cell.angle_alpha   90.00
_cell.angle_beta   90.00
_cell.angle_gamma   90.00
#
_symmetry.space_group_name_H-M   'P 1'
#
loop_
_entity.id
_entity.type
_entity.pdbx_description
1 polymer ?
#
loop_
_entity_poly.entity_id
_entity_poly.type
_entity_poly.pdbx_seq_one_letter_code
_entity_poly.pdbx_strand_id
1 'polypeptide(L)' 'MDRGECGIFNVAPFLECASQGKDNSECCRHRGIVQKTGPQCEQFCRPTQGLSALGVQHIVCGNAVGDMLHCHHSGVRV' A
#
# COMPACT_ATOMS: atom_id res chain seq x y z
N MET A 1 2.56 -23.62 10.17
CA MET A 1 1.41 -22.70 10.28
C MET A 1 1.98 -21.30 10.41
N ASP A 2 1.85 -20.47 9.38
CA ASP A 2 2.05 -19.03 9.52
C ASP A 2 1.12 -18.51 10.63
N ARG A 3 1.64 -17.70 11.54
CA ARG A 3 0.93 -17.23 12.75
C ARG A 3 -0.20 -16.23 12.45
N GLY A 4 -0.66 -16.14 11.20
CA GLY A 4 -1.54 -15.06 10.74
C GLY A 4 -0.84 -13.70 10.65
N GLU A 5 0.48 -13.66 10.79
CA GLU A 5 1.29 -12.44 10.65
C GLU A 5 1.63 -12.23 9.18
N CYS A 6 0.87 -11.38 8.49
CA CYS A 6 1.23 -10.93 7.16
C CYS A 6 2.42 -9.97 7.25
N GLY A 7 3.63 -10.45 6.94
CA GLY A 7 4.81 -9.60 6.83
C GLY A 7 4.62 -8.49 5.79
N ILE A 8 5.35 -7.39 5.91
CA ILE A 8 5.19 -6.23 5.02
C ILE A 8 5.41 -6.57 3.53
N PHE A 9 6.21 -7.60 3.25
CA PHE A 9 6.42 -8.12 1.90
C PHE A 9 5.15 -8.70 1.27
N ASN A 10 4.16 -9.13 2.07
CA ASN A 10 2.87 -9.61 1.56
C ASN A 10 1.92 -8.47 1.19
N VAL A 11 2.17 -7.25 1.67
CA VAL A 11 1.37 -6.06 1.36
C VAL A 11 1.61 -5.61 -0.08
N ALA A 12 2.85 -5.72 -0.55
CA ALA A 12 3.27 -5.38 -1.91
C ALA A 12 2.42 -6.04 -3.01
N PRO A 13 2.40 -7.38 -3.16
CA PRO A 13 1.63 -8.05 -4.21
C PRO A 13 0.11 -7.83 -4.06
N PHE A 14 -0.38 -7.65 -2.84
CA PHE A 14 -1.80 -7.35 -2.62
C PHE A 14 -2.18 -5.97 -3.18
N LEU A 15 -1.37 -4.95 -2.90
CA LEU A 15 -1.58 -3.60 -3.43
C LEU A 15 -1.41 -3.57 -4.96
N GLU A 16 -0.45 -4.30 -5.52
CA GLU A 16 -0.29 -4.44 -6.98
C GLU A 16 -1.57 -5.00 -7.62
N CYS A 17 -2.09 -6.12 -7.12
CA CYS A 17 -3.32 -6.73 -7.60
C CYS A 17 -4.52 -5.78 -7.46
N ALA A 18 -4.71 -5.21 -6.27
CA ALA A 18 -5.79 -4.28 -6.00
C ALA A 18 -5.72 -3.05 -6.91
N SER A 19 -4.54 -2.52 -7.20
CA SER A 19 -4.41 -1.33 -8.06
C SER A 19 -4.93 -1.50 -9.50
N GLN A 20 -5.03 -2.74 -10.03
CA GLN A 20 -5.32 -3.02 -11.45
C GLN A 20 -4.43 -2.22 -12.43
N GLY A 21 -3.17 -1.95 -12.09
CA GLY A 21 -2.32 -1.15 -12.98
C GLY A 21 -2.46 0.37 -12.80
N LYS A 22 -3.35 0.85 -11.92
CA LYS A 22 -3.67 2.28 -11.79
C LYS A 22 -2.74 2.99 -10.81
N ASP A 23 -2.47 4.26 -11.12
CA ASP A 23 -1.87 5.19 -10.17
C ASP A 23 -2.97 5.77 -9.26
N ASN A 24 -2.88 5.47 -7.96
CA ASN A 24 -3.84 5.93 -6.95
C ASN A 24 -3.27 7.05 -6.06
N SER A 25 -2.21 7.72 -6.51
CA SER A 25 -1.53 8.81 -5.78
C SER A 25 -2.47 9.97 -5.44
N GLU A 26 -3.43 10.30 -6.31
CA GLU A 26 -4.40 11.37 -6.05
C GLU A 26 -5.33 11.01 -4.87
N CYS A 27 -5.88 9.79 -4.86
CA CYS A 27 -6.69 9.29 -3.75
C CYS A 27 -5.88 9.27 -2.43
N CYS A 28 -4.65 8.76 -2.48
CA CYS A 28 -3.76 8.76 -1.33
C CYS A 28 -3.45 10.17 -0.80
N ARG A 29 -3.25 11.15 -1.70
CA ARG A 29 -3.05 12.56 -1.32
C ARG A 29 -4.27 13.12 -0.62
N HIS A 30 -5.47 12.84 -1.14
CA HIS A 30 -6.73 13.25 -0.52
C HIS A 30 -6.93 12.62 0.88
N ARG A 31 -6.52 11.36 1.05
CA ARG A 31 -6.56 10.65 2.34
C ARG A 31 -5.43 11.00 3.30
N GLY A 32 -4.46 11.81 2.86
CA GLY A 32 -3.36 12.27 3.68
C GLY A 32 -2.35 11.17 4.05
N ILE A 33 -2.16 10.15 3.21
CA ILE A 33 -1.29 8.98 3.51
C ILE A 33 0.11 9.43 3.94
N VAL A 34 0.78 10.21 3.10
CA VAL A 34 2.16 10.67 3.35
C VAL A 34 2.25 11.54 4.59
N GLN A 35 1.24 12.37 4.86
CA GLN A 35 1.20 13.22 6.05
C GLN A 35 1.07 12.39 7.34
N LYS A 36 0.39 11.24 7.29
CA LYS A 36 0.19 10.34 8.44
C LYS A 36 1.37 9.41 8.68
N THR A 37 2.01 8.90 7.62
CA THR A 37 2.96 7.78 7.73
C THR A 37 4.37 8.08 7.21
N GLY A 38 4.57 9.22 6.56
CA GLY A 38 5.83 9.62 5.95
C GLY A 38 5.94 9.29 4.46
N PRO A 39 6.93 9.91 3.75
CA PRO A 39 7.07 9.83 2.30
C PRO A 39 7.42 8.44 1.78
N GLN A 40 8.07 7.60 2.57
CA GLN A 40 8.41 6.22 2.20
C GLN A 40 7.17 5.35 1.91
N CYS A 41 5.99 5.76 2.38
CA CYS A 41 4.74 5.05 2.14
C CYS A 41 4.05 5.44 0.83
N GLU A 42 4.53 6.49 0.15
CA GLU A 42 3.94 6.96 -1.12
C GLU A 42 4.01 5.90 -2.22
N GLN A 43 5.05 5.08 -2.23
CA GLN A 43 5.20 4.01 -3.23
C GLN A 43 4.03 3.02 -3.21
N PHE A 44 3.39 2.82 -2.05
CA PHE A 44 2.22 1.96 -1.91
C PHE A 44 0.96 2.51 -2.59
N CYS A 45 0.96 3.77 -3.03
CA CYS A 45 -0.13 4.38 -3.79
C CYS A 45 -0.03 4.13 -5.29
N ARG A 46 1.16 3.73 -5.76
CA ARG A 46 1.48 3.45 -7.17
C ARG A 46 2.35 2.19 -7.29
N PRO A 47 1.85 1.04 -6.78
CA PRO A 47 2.65 -0.17 -6.65
C PRO A 47 3.10 -0.73 -8.02
N THR A 48 2.43 -0.34 -9.10
CA THR A 48 2.70 -0.79 -10.48
C THR A 48 3.98 -0.20 -11.08
N GLN A 49 4.55 0.83 -10.47
CA GLN A 49 5.88 1.36 -10.82
C GLN A 49 7.02 0.52 -10.20
N GLY A 50 6.67 -0.56 -9.50
CA GLY A 50 7.59 -1.38 -8.74
C GLY A 50 7.83 -0.77 -7.36
N LEU A 51 7.72 -1.62 -6.34
CA LEU A 51 8.06 -1.23 -4.98
C LEU A 51 9.57 -1.33 -4.78
N SER A 52 10.14 -0.33 -4.11
CA SER A 52 11.53 -0.38 -3.69
C SER A 52 11.74 -1.47 -2.63
N ALA A 53 13.00 -1.79 -2.31
CA ALA A 53 13.30 -2.76 -1.26
C ALA A 53 12.62 -2.34 0.07
N LEU A 54 11.65 -3.15 0.51
CA LEU A 54 10.90 -2.87 1.72
C LEU A 54 11.73 -3.25 2.96
N GLY A 55 12.00 -2.28 3.82
CA GLY A 55 12.60 -2.49 5.14
C GLY A 55 11.75 -1.97 6.30
N VAL A 56 12.35 -1.94 7.49
CA VAL A 56 11.74 -1.50 8.77
C VAL A 56 11.08 -0.12 8.69
N GLN A 57 11.61 0.78 7.86
CA GLN A 57 11.04 2.12 7.65
C GLN A 57 9.61 2.10 7.08
N HIS A 58 9.19 0.99 6.47
CA HIS A 58 7.85 0.86 5.90
C HIS A 58 6.83 0.29 6.89
N ILE A 59 7.25 -0.20 8.05
CA ILE A 59 6.33 -0.78 9.05
C ILE A 59 5.24 0.25 9.43
N VAL A 60 5.61 1.52 9.56
CA VAL A 60 4.67 2.62 9.86
C VAL A 60 3.60 2.81 8.79
N CYS A 61 3.84 2.39 7.54
CA CYS A 61 2.85 2.45 6.46
C CYS A 61 1.62 1.57 6.75
N GLY A 62 1.80 0.52 7.57
CA GLY A 62 0.69 -0.31 8.04
C GLY A 62 -0.40 0.48 8.78
N ASN A 63 -0.05 1.59 9.43
CA ASN A 63 -1.03 2.45 10.13
C ASN A 63 -2.04 3.11 9.18
N ALA A 64 -1.76 3.16 7.88
CA ALA A 64 -2.65 3.71 6.86
C ALA A 64 -3.07 2.65 5.82
N VAL A 65 -2.86 1.35 6.08
CA VAL A 65 -3.17 0.29 5.10
C VAL A 65 -4.64 0.30 4.70
N GLY A 66 -5.57 0.53 5.63
CA GLY A 66 -7.00 0.61 5.31
C GLY A 66 -7.34 1.76 4.35
N ASP A 67 -6.71 2.93 4.52
CA ASP A 67 -6.87 4.07 3.61
C ASP A 67 -6.27 3.78 2.24
N MET A 68 -5.09 3.14 2.18
CA MET A 68 -4.48 2.71 0.91
C MET A 68 -5.38 1.73 0.18
N LEU A 69 -5.89 0.71 0.89
CA LEU A 69 -6.77 -0.29 0.31
C LEU A 69 -8.06 0.30 -0.23
N HIS A 70 -8.62 1.31 0.44
CA HIS A 70 -9.79 2.01 -0.06
C HIS A 70 -9.53 2.68 -1.42
N CYS A 71 -8.32 3.17 -1.65
CA CYS A 71 -7.91 3.70 -2.96
C CYS A 71 -7.71 2.59 -4.01
N HIS A 72 -7.32 1.38 -3.59
CA HIS A 72 -7.03 0.26 -4.49
C HIS A 72 -8.22 -0.70 -4.72
N HIS A 73 -9.28 -0.68 -3.92
CA HIS A 73 -10.35 -1.69 -4.00
C HIS A 73 -11.09 -1.81 -5.35
N SER A 74 -10.86 -0.94 -6.32
CA SER A 74 -11.33 -1.17 -7.70
C SER A 74 -10.83 -2.49 -8.31
N GLY A 75 -9.74 -3.07 -7.76
CA GLY A 75 -9.16 -4.35 -8.20
C GLY A 75 -9.54 -5.62 -7.49
N VAL A 76 -10.00 -5.54 -6.25
CA VAL A 76 -10.22 -6.72 -5.43
C VAL A 76 -11.60 -7.29 -5.77
N ARG A 77 -11.63 -8.45 -6.43
CA ARG A 77 -12.86 -9.24 -6.68
C ARG A 77 -12.92 -10.37 -5.64
N VAL A 78 -14.07 -10.51 -4.98
CA VAL A 78 -14.41 -11.60 -4.04
C VAL A 78 -15.11 -12.73 -4.75
#